data_AF-A0A3C1S2R7-F1
#
_entry.id   AF-A0A3C1S2R7-F1
#
_cell.length_a   1.000
_cell.length_b   1.000
_cell.length_c   1.000
_cell.angle_alpha   90.00
_cell.angle_beta   90.00
_cell.angle_gamma   90.00
#
_symmetry.space_group_name_H-M   'P 1'
#
loop_
_entity.id
_entity.type
_entity.pdbx_description
1 polymer ?
#
loop_
_entity_poly.entity_id
_entity_poly.type
_entity_poly.pdbx_seq_one_letter_code
_entity_poly.pdbx_strand_id
1 'polypeptide(L)'
;LSMIPAVIIGLSFEKELESFFGGKILLVGCMLLVTALLLLLADKAKNTNKKVSFMNATIIGISQAIAMLPGISRSGATISTSVLLGIDRTKAARFSFLMVVPLILGKVAKDIVGGDINFQNSEVLPLFAGFISAFVAGLLACNWMIALVKKSKLTYFSLYCLLVGLVAIIYSLFI
;
A
#
# COMPACT_ATOMS: atom_id res chain seq x y z
N LEU A 1 7.26 -12.62 -10.04
CA LEU A 1 5.87 -13.15 -9.91
C LEU A 1 4.94 -12.15 -9.25
N SER A 2 5.21 -11.68 -8.03
CA SER A 2 4.30 -10.79 -7.29
C SER A 2 4.03 -9.43 -7.93
N MET A 3 4.90 -8.97 -8.85
CA MET A 3 4.65 -7.76 -9.63
C MET A 3 3.67 -7.97 -10.79
N ILE A 4 3.60 -9.18 -11.35
CA ILE A 4 2.93 -9.43 -12.64
C ILE A 4 1.45 -9.00 -12.60
N PRO A 5 0.64 -9.38 -11.59
CA PRO A 5 -0.76 -8.96 -11.57
C PRO A 5 -0.91 -7.43 -11.47
N ALA A 6 -0.07 -6.78 -10.66
CA ALA A 6 -0.10 -5.33 -10.49
C ALA A 6 0.34 -4.58 -11.76
N VAL A 7 1.35 -5.07 -12.48
CA VAL A 7 1.77 -4.48 -13.77
C VAL A 7 0.66 -4.62 -14.80
N ILE A 8 0.06 -5.81 -14.92
CA ILE A 8 -1.03 -6.04 -15.88
C ILE A 8 -2.19 -5.08 -15.60
N ILE A 9 -2.65 -5.02 -14.36
CA ILE A 9 -3.78 -4.15 -14.00
C ILE A 9 -3.40 -2.67 -14.15
N GLY A 10 -2.23 -2.26 -13.66
CA GLY A 10 -1.80 -0.86 -13.70
C GLY A 10 -1.57 -0.32 -15.11
N LEU A 11 -1.18 -1.17 -16.06
CA LEU A 11 -1.03 -0.76 -17.47
C LEU A 11 -2.32 -0.89 -18.27
N SER A 12 -3.17 -1.89 -17.97
CA SER A 12 -4.39 -2.14 -18.74
C SER A 12 -5.55 -1.23 -18.31
N PHE A 13 -5.58 -0.80 -17.06
CA PHE A 13 -6.67 -0.03 -16.44
C PHE A 13 -6.21 1.33 -15.90
N GLU A 14 -5.16 1.92 -16.48
CA GLU A 14 -4.57 3.15 -15.95
C GLU A 14 -5.59 4.30 -15.87
N LYS A 15 -6.36 4.53 -16.94
CA LYS A 15 -7.35 5.62 -17.01
C LYS A 15 -8.50 5.40 -16.03
N GLU A 16 -8.95 4.15 -15.89
CA GLU A 16 -10.00 3.76 -14.95
C GLU A 16 -9.51 3.98 -13.51
N LEU A 17 -8.27 3.57 -13.21
CA LEU A 17 -7.65 3.80 -11.91
C LEU A 17 -7.57 5.30 -11.60
N GLU A 18 -7.05 6.11 -12.52
CA GLU A 18 -6.98 7.58 -12.38
C GLU A 18 -8.34 8.21 -12.12
N SER A 19 -9.41 7.71 -12.77
CA SER A 19 -10.78 8.19 -12.56
C SER A 19 -11.25 8.03 -11.11
N PHE A 20 -10.63 7.16 -10.30
CA PHE A 20 -10.97 7.00 -8.89
C PHE A 20 -10.31 8.02 -7.96
N PHE A 21 -9.25 8.73 -8.39
CA PHE A 21 -8.48 9.65 -7.53
C PHE A 21 -9.06 11.09 -7.49
N GLY A 22 -10.06 11.42 -8.31
CA GLY A 22 -10.67 12.75 -8.36
C GLY A 22 -11.83 12.96 -7.37
N GLY A 23 -11.54 13.38 -6.13
CA GLY A 23 -12.55 13.87 -5.17
C GLY A 23 -13.47 12.82 -4.55
N LYS A 24 -13.24 11.52 -4.80
CA LYS A 24 -14.05 10.41 -4.27
C LYS A 24 -13.68 10.08 -2.81
N ILE A 25 -13.79 11.05 -1.90
CA ILE A 25 -13.44 10.89 -0.47
C ILE A 25 -14.24 9.76 0.18
N LEU A 26 -15.52 9.61 -0.19
CA LEU A 26 -16.35 8.49 0.25
C LEU A 26 -15.74 7.13 -0.10
N LEU A 27 -15.21 6.96 -1.32
CA LEU A 27 -14.55 5.72 -1.75
C LEU A 27 -13.31 5.45 -0.91
N VAL A 28 -12.47 6.48 -0.69
CA VAL A 28 -11.27 6.38 0.15
C VAL A 28 -11.65 5.92 1.57
N GLY A 29 -12.68 6.52 2.15
CA GLY A 29 -13.16 6.17 3.48
C GLY A 29 -13.63 4.71 3.56
N CYS A 30 -14.45 4.26 2.61
CA CYS A 30 -14.88 2.86 2.53
C CYS A 30 -13.70 1.89 2.37
N MET A 31 -12.72 2.22 1.54
CA MET A 31 -11.53 1.39 1.31
C MET A 31 -10.58 1.35 2.53
N LEU A 32 -10.56 2.41 3.34
CA LEU A 32 -9.89 2.39 4.64
C LEU A 32 -10.58 1.46 5.64
N LEU A 33 -11.92 1.34 5.61
CA LEU A 33 -12.64 0.34 6.41
C LEU A 33 -12.31 -1.09 5.96
N VAL A 34 -12.21 -1.33 4.64
CA VAL A 34 -11.74 -2.61 4.09
C VAL A 34 -10.32 -2.92 4.58
N THR A 35 -9.43 -1.91 4.55
CA THR A 35 -8.07 -2.04 5.07
C THR A 35 -8.05 -2.38 6.56
N ALA A 36 -8.88 -1.70 7.36
CA ALA A 36 -9.02 -1.98 8.79
C ALA A 36 -9.43 -3.44 9.02
N LEU A 37 -10.46 -3.91 8.32
CA LEU A 37 -10.91 -5.30 8.42
C LEU A 37 -9.79 -6.30 8.07
N LEU A 38 -9.07 -6.09 6.97
CA LEU A 38 -7.95 -6.95 6.57
C LEU A 38 -6.87 -7.04 7.65
N LEU A 39 -6.50 -5.88 8.23
CA LEU A 39 -5.50 -5.80 9.29
C LEU A 39 -5.94 -6.50 10.57
N LEU A 40 -7.21 -6.39 10.98
CA LEU A 40 -7.75 -7.12 12.13
C LEU A 40 -7.71 -8.63 11.93
N LEU A 41 -8.09 -9.08 10.74
CA LEU A 41 -8.06 -10.51 10.41
C LEU A 41 -6.62 -11.03 10.42
N ALA A 42 -5.68 -10.27 9.85
CA ALA A 42 -4.27 -10.62 9.84
C ALA A 42 -3.65 -10.66 11.24
N ASP A 43 -4.05 -9.75 12.14
CA ASP A 43 -3.55 -9.74 13.51
C ASP A 43 -3.92 -11.02 14.27
N LYS A 44 -5.14 -11.54 14.00
CA LYS A 44 -5.65 -12.80 14.58
C LYS A 44 -5.08 -14.07 13.94
N ALA A 45 -4.30 -13.95 12.86
CA ALA A 45 -3.74 -15.11 12.19
C ALA A 45 -2.64 -15.78 13.04
N LYS A 46 -2.54 -17.11 12.89
CA LYS A 46 -1.51 -17.90 13.59
C LYS A 46 -0.11 -17.43 13.20
N ASN A 47 0.77 -17.34 14.18
CA ASN A 47 2.20 -17.13 13.90
C ASN A 47 2.82 -18.45 13.41
N THR A 48 3.56 -18.40 12.31
CA THR A 48 4.19 -19.60 11.70
C THR A 48 5.61 -19.28 11.25
N ASN A 49 6.36 -20.29 10.80
CA ASN A 49 7.67 -20.14 10.18
C ASN A 49 7.66 -20.26 8.64
N LYS A 50 6.47 -20.38 8.02
CA LYS A 50 6.30 -20.64 6.58
C LYS A 50 6.97 -19.54 5.75
N LYS A 51 7.70 -19.95 4.70
CA LYS A 51 8.33 -19.05 3.72
C LYS A 51 7.33 -18.65 2.63
N VAL A 52 7.64 -17.58 1.90
CA VAL A 52 6.88 -17.19 0.71
C VAL A 52 7.15 -18.20 -0.41
N SER A 53 6.13 -18.92 -0.88
CA SER A 53 6.21 -19.77 -2.07
C SER A 53 5.87 -18.98 -3.34
N PHE A 54 6.14 -19.55 -4.51
CA PHE A 54 5.75 -18.94 -5.78
C PHE A 54 4.24 -18.70 -5.91
N MET A 55 3.42 -19.66 -5.47
CA MET A 55 1.96 -19.51 -5.45
C MET A 55 1.53 -18.36 -4.52
N ASN A 56 2.13 -18.28 -3.32
CA ASN A 56 1.86 -17.16 -2.41
C ASN A 56 2.23 -15.83 -3.08
N ALA A 57 3.39 -15.74 -3.74
CA ALA A 57 3.83 -14.51 -4.41
C ALA A 57 2.82 -14.01 -5.44
N THR A 58 2.21 -14.91 -6.22
CA THR A 58 1.16 -14.55 -7.18
C THR A 58 -0.10 -14.03 -6.48
N ILE A 59 -0.59 -14.71 -5.44
CA ILE A 59 -1.77 -14.29 -4.67
C ILE A 59 -1.54 -12.91 -4.01
N ILE A 60 -0.36 -12.70 -3.44
CA ILE A 60 0.03 -11.40 -2.86
C ILE A 60 0.09 -10.33 -3.96
N GLY A 61 0.52 -10.68 -5.17
CA GLY A 61 0.49 -9.79 -6.33
C GLY A 61 -0.92 -9.37 -6.74
N ILE A 62 -1.90 -10.28 -6.67
CA ILE A 62 -3.32 -9.96 -6.90
C ILE A 62 -3.81 -8.98 -5.82
N SER A 63 -3.49 -9.23 -4.55
CA SER A 63 -3.80 -8.30 -3.46
C SER A 63 -3.19 -6.92 -3.68
N GLN A 64 -1.97 -6.85 -4.24
CA GLN A 64 -1.33 -5.58 -4.59
C GLN A 64 -2.04 -4.86 -5.74
N ALA A 65 -2.53 -5.60 -6.74
CA ALA A 65 -3.30 -5.01 -7.84
C ALA A 65 -4.63 -4.42 -7.33
N ILE A 66 -5.34 -5.13 -6.44
CA ILE A 66 -6.55 -4.60 -5.79
C ILE A 66 -6.22 -3.33 -4.99
N ALA A 67 -5.06 -3.29 -4.34
CA ALA A 67 -4.61 -2.16 -3.56
C ALA A 67 -4.18 -0.92 -4.38
N MET A 68 -4.36 -0.94 -5.70
CA MET A 68 -4.29 0.26 -6.54
C MET A 68 -5.52 1.17 -6.36
N LEU A 69 -6.62 0.64 -5.80
CA LEU A 69 -7.79 1.44 -5.46
C LEU A 69 -7.47 2.45 -4.33
N PRO A 70 -7.92 3.72 -4.47
CA PRO A 70 -7.62 4.74 -3.49
C PRO A 70 -8.24 4.42 -2.13
N GLY A 71 -7.46 4.58 -1.07
CA GLY A 71 -7.85 4.26 0.31
C GLY A 71 -7.52 2.83 0.76
N ILE A 72 -7.21 1.90 -0.15
CA ILE A 72 -6.65 0.62 0.26
C ILE A 72 -5.16 0.81 0.61
N SER A 73 -4.77 0.48 1.84
CA SER A 73 -3.35 0.47 2.19
C SER A 73 -2.65 -0.67 1.45
N ARG A 74 -1.77 -0.37 0.50
CA ARG A 74 -1.00 -1.39 -0.23
C ARG A 74 -0.18 -2.30 0.67
N SER A 75 0.53 -1.74 1.66
CA SER A 75 1.24 -2.55 2.66
C SER A 75 0.26 -3.33 3.53
N GLY A 76 -0.84 -2.70 3.97
CA GLY A 76 -1.90 -3.37 4.73
C GLY A 76 -2.49 -4.58 4.01
N ALA A 77 -2.86 -4.45 2.74
CA ALA A 77 -3.44 -5.52 1.93
C ALA A 77 -2.43 -6.66 1.68
N THR A 78 -1.22 -6.34 1.25
CA THR A 78 -0.21 -7.36 0.91
C THR A 78 0.36 -8.07 2.14
N ILE A 79 0.57 -7.36 3.25
CA ILE A 79 0.97 -7.96 4.54
C ILE A 79 -0.16 -8.84 5.08
N SER A 80 -1.39 -8.33 5.10
CA SER A 80 -2.54 -9.08 5.62
C SER A 80 -2.76 -10.36 4.84
N THR A 81 -2.76 -10.28 3.50
CA THR A 81 -2.84 -11.45 2.63
C THR A 81 -1.71 -12.44 2.91
N SER A 82 -0.46 -11.97 3.03
CA SER A 82 0.68 -12.84 3.31
C SER A 82 0.53 -13.59 4.65
N VAL A 83 0.15 -12.86 5.70
CA VAL A 83 -0.02 -13.41 7.05
C VAL A 83 -1.21 -14.36 7.13
N LEU A 84 -2.32 -14.05 6.44
CA LEU A 84 -3.51 -14.92 6.33
C LEU A 84 -3.23 -16.20 5.53
N LEU A 85 -2.33 -16.16 4.53
CA LEU A 85 -1.79 -17.36 3.87
C LEU A 85 -0.82 -18.16 4.78
N GLY A 86 -0.66 -17.71 6.02
CA GLY A 86 0.14 -18.33 7.06
C GLY A 86 1.63 -18.11 6.89
N ILE A 87 2.09 -17.08 6.16
CA ILE A 87 3.53 -16.75 6.05
C ILE A 87 4.02 -16.13 7.37
N ASP A 88 5.28 -16.42 7.74
CA ASP A 88 5.94 -15.73 8.86
C ASP A 88 5.79 -14.21 8.76
N ARG A 89 5.41 -13.58 9.87
CA ARG A 89 5.10 -12.15 9.96
C ARG A 89 6.27 -11.26 9.53
N THR A 90 7.51 -11.64 9.86
CA THR A 90 8.70 -10.87 9.49
C THR A 90 8.98 -10.97 7.99
N LYS A 91 8.88 -12.19 7.42
CA LYS A 91 9.02 -12.42 5.97
C LYS A 91 7.91 -11.74 5.18
N ALA A 92 6.67 -11.76 5.67
CA ALA A 92 5.52 -11.09 5.06
C ALA A 92 5.76 -9.58 4.93
N ALA A 93 6.16 -8.91 6.01
CA ALA A 93 6.46 -7.47 5.99
C ALA A 93 7.61 -7.14 5.01
N ARG A 94 8.73 -7.87 5.10
CA ARG A 94 9.89 -7.66 4.20
C ARG A 94 9.54 -7.90 2.73
N PHE A 95 8.78 -8.95 2.44
CA PHE A 95 8.35 -9.27 1.08
C PHE A 95 7.44 -8.17 0.51
N SER A 96 6.47 -7.71 1.30
CA SER A 96 5.59 -6.59 0.93
C SER A 96 6.39 -5.32 0.63
N PHE A 97 7.37 -4.94 1.45
CA PHE A 97 8.18 -3.75 1.18
C PHE A 97 9.06 -3.91 -0.06
N LEU A 98 9.69 -5.07 -0.25
CA LEU A 98 10.56 -5.29 -1.40
C LEU A 98 9.79 -5.31 -2.73
N MET A 99 8.60 -5.93 -2.76
CA MET A 99 7.86 -6.12 -4.02
C MET A 99 7.32 -4.84 -4.65
N VAL A 100 7.22 -3.74 -3.90
CA VAL A 100 6.73 -2.45 -4.44
C VAL A 100 7.83 -1.62 -5.10
N VAL A 101 9.08 -1.78 -4.66
CA VAL A 101 10.21 -0.97 -5.13
C VAL A 101 10.29 -0.96 -6.66
N PRO A 102 10.33 -2.12 -7.35
CA PRO A 102 10.36 -2.14 -8.81
C PRO A 102 9.11 -1.55 -9.47
N LEU A 103 7.93 -1.60 -8.83
CA LEU A 103 6.72 -0.99 -9.39
C LEU A 103 6.75 0.53 -9.32
N ILE A 104 7.17 1.10 -8.19
CA ILE A 104 7.30 2.55 -8.03
C ILE A 104 8.36 3.07 -9.00
N LEU A 105 9.53 2.42 -9.07
CA LEU A 105 10.57 2.79 -10.03
C LEU A 105 10.08 2.68 -11.47
N GLY A 106 9.31 1.62 -11.80
CA GLY A 106 8.71 1.45 -13.11
C GLY A 106 7.73 2.57 -13.48
N LYS A 107 6.85 2.97 -12.55
CA LYS A 107 5.92 4.09 -12.77
C LYS A 107 6.66 5.41 -12.92
N VAL A 108 7.64 5.69 -12.07
CA VAL A 108 8.47 6.91 -12.17
C VAL A 108 9.21 6.97 -13.51
N ALA A 109 9.81 5.85 -13.95
CA ALA A 109 10.49 5.79 -15.24
C ALA A 109 9.51 6.02 -16.41
N LYS A 110 8.31 5.45 -16.34
CA LYS A 110 7.25 5.68 -17.32
C LYS A 110 6.87 7.16 -17.39
N ASP A 111 6.69 7.81 -16.24
CA ASP A 111 6.25 9.21 -16.16
C ASP A 111 7.33 10.18 -16.67
N ILE A 112 8.61 9.87 -16.42
CA ILE A 112 9.74 10.62 -17.00
C ILE A 112 9.75 10.48 -18.52
N VAL A 113 9.64 9.25 -19.03
CA VAL A 113 9.67 8.99 -20.49
C VAL A 113 8.43 9.55 -21.18
N GLY A 114 7.28 9.56 -20.50
CA GLY A 114 6.03 10.14 -20.99
C GLY A 114 6.03 11.67 -21.07
N GLY A 115 7.01 12.34 -20.45
CA GLY A 115 7.06 13.80 -20.37
C GLY A 115 6.09 14.40 -19.37
N ASP A 116 5.50 13.59 -18.49
CA ASP A 116 4.57 14.04 -17.45
C ASP A 116 5.27 14.82 -16.32
N ILE A 117 6.61 14.70 -16.24
CA ILE A 117 7.43 15.40 -15.25
C ILE A 117 8.10 16.62 -15.88
N ASN A 118 7.51 17.80 -15.64
CA ASN A 118 8.09 19.09 -16.02
C ASN A 118 8.89 19.68 -14.85
N PHE A 119 10.22 19.59 -14.90
CA PHE A 119 11.07 20.25 -13.91
C PHE A 119 11.19 21.75 -14.21
N GLN A 120 10.38 22.58 -13.55
CA GLN A 120 10.64 24.02 -13.51
C GLN A 120 11.76 24.31 -12.51
N ASN A 121 12.72 25.18 -12.87
CA ASN A 121 13.88 25.49 -12.02
C ASN A 121 13.51 26.01 -10.62
N SER A 122 12.33 26.62 -10.45
CA SER A 122 11.81 27.10 -9.16
C SER A 122 11.36 25.99 -8.20
N GLU A 123 11.16 24.76 -8.68
CA GLU A 123 10.60 23.65 -7.88
C GLU A 123 11.66 22.64 -7.40
N VAL A 124 12.89 22.75 -7.90
CA VAL A 124 13.98 21.79 -7.60
C VAL A 124 14.27 21.72 -6.10
N LEU A 125 14.33 22.86 -5.41
CA LEU A 125 14.64 22.90 -3.99
C LEU A 125 13.51 22.31 -3.12
N PRO A 126 12.23 22.69 -3.30
CA PRO A 126 11.10 22.00 -2.66
C PRO A 126 11.03 20.49 -2.93
N LEU A 127 11.24 20.05 -4.18
CA LEU A 127 11.22 18.64 -4.55
C LEU A 127 12.34 17.86 -3.85
N PHE A 128 13.55 18.42 -3.79
CA PHE A 128 14.66 17.78 -3.11
C PHE A 128 14.44 17.70 -1.59
N ALA A 129 13.93 18.77 -0.97
CA ALA A 129 13.57 18.75 0.44
C ALA A 129 12.49 17.69 0.73
N GLY A 130 11.43 17.64 -0.09
CA GLY A 130 10.37 16.63 0.01
C GLY A 130 10.91 15.21 -0.15
N PHE A 131 11.82 14.99 -1.10
CA PHE A 131 12.50 13.70 -1.29
C PHE A 131 13.26 13.25 -0.04
N ILE A 132 14.09 14.13 0.54
CA ILE A 132 14.87 13.81 1.75
C ILE A 132 13.94 13.57 2.94
N SER A 133 12.91 14.42 3.14
CA SER A 133 11.92 14.24 4.20
C SER A 133 11.18 12.91 4.07
N ALA A 134 10.70 12.57 2.85
CA ALA A 134 10.01 11.31 2.59
C ALA A 134 10.93 10.09 2.76
N PHE A 135 12.21 10.20 2.39
CA PHE A 135 13.19 9.13 2.58
C PHE A 135 13.42 8.84 4.07
N VAL A 136 13.69 9.86 4.87
CA VAL A 136 13.92 9.70 6.32
C VAL A 136 12.65 9.19 7.03
N ALA A 137 11.49 9.81 6.75
CA ALA A 137 10.22 9.37 7.32
C ALA A 137 9.88 7.93 6.90
N GLY A 138 10.12 7.58 5.63
CA GLY A 138 9.91 6.25 5.08
C GLY A 138 10.78 5.19 5.76
N LEU A 139 12.06 5.47 6.01
CA LEU A 139 12.96 4.57 6.74
C LEU A 139 12.45 4.29 8.16
N LEU A 140 12.05 5.34 8.88
CA LEU A 140 11.49 5.22 10.24
C LEU A 140 10.18 4.42 10.23
N ALA A 141 9.27 4.75 9.30
CA ALA A 141 7.98 4.09 9.16
C ALA A 141 8.12 2.61 8.79
N CYS A 142 9.05 2.25 7.90
CA CYS A 142 9.31 0.86 7.52
C CYS A 142 9.78 0.04 8.73
N ASN A 143 10.74 0.57 9.50
CA ASN A 143 11.24 -0.09 10.71
C ASN A 143 10.14 -0.28 11.76
N TRP A 144 9.31 0.74 11.97
CA TRP A 144 8.20 0.68 12.90
C TRP A 144 7.12 -0.32 12.45
N MET A 145 6.77 -0.32 11.17
CA MET A 145 5.78 -1.24 10.61
C MET A 145 6.23 -2.70 10.73
N ILE A 146 7.51 -3.01 10.45
CA ILE A 146 8.05 -4.36 10.65
C ILE A 146 7.93 -4.76 12.13
N ALA A 147 8.21 -3.85 13.06
CA ALA A 147 8.09 -4.11 14.49
C ALA A 147 6.62 -4.35 14.92
N LEU A 148 5.66 -3.59 14.39
CA LEU A 148 4.23 -3.77 14.65
C LEU A 148 3.73 -5.14 14.16
N VAL A 149 4.06 -5.51 12.93
CA VAL A 149 3.67 -6.78 12.31
C VAL A 149 4.24 -7.96 13.11
N LYS A 150 5.53 -7.90 13.47
CA LYS A 150 6.22 -8.93 14.25
C LYS A 150 5.61 -9.13 15.64
N LYS A 151 5.13 -8.06 16.27
CA LYS A 151 4.55 -8.09 17.63
C LYS A 151 3.05 -8.38 17.67
N SER A 152 2.40 -8.67 16.54
CA SER A 152 0.93 -8.79 16.47
C SER A 152 0.21 -7.57 17.00
N LYS A 153 0.64 -6.41 16.51
CA LYS A 153 0.08 -5.11 16.88
C LYS A 153 -0.59 -4.43 15.68
N LEU A 154 -1.06 -5.21 14.69
CA LEU A 154 -1.77 -4.66 13.52
C LEU A 154 -3.14 -4.10 13.89
N THR A 155 -3.74 -4.56 14.99
CA THR A 155 -5.01 -4.02 15.51
C THR A 155 -4.94 -2.51 15.78
N TYR A 156 -3.80 -1.97 16.24
CA TYR A 156 -3.66 -0.52 16.44
C TYR A 156 -3.72 0.25 15.11
N PHE A 157 -3.05 -0.27 14.08
CA PHE A 157 -3.09 0.35 12.75
C PHE A 157 -4.46 0.17 12.09
N SER A 158 -5.13 -0.96 12.33
CA SER A 158 -6.52 -1.12 11.92
C SER A 158 -7.43 -0.08 12.56
N LEU A 159 -7.30 0.18 13.86
CA LEU A 159 -8.16 1.15 14.55
C LEU A 159 -7.94 2.55 13.97
N TYR A 160 -6.69 2.90 13.66
CA TYR A 160 -6.36 4.13 12.93
C TYR A 160 -7.07 4.19 11.57
N CYS A 161 -6.97 3.15 10.74
CA CYS A 161 -7.66 3.10 9.44
C CYS A 161 -9.19 3.20 9.59
N LEU A 162 -9.76 2.55 10.61
CA LEU A 162 -11.19 2.59 10.89
C LEU A 162 -11.63 4.01 11.25
N LEU A 163 -10.92 4.69 12.15
CA LEU A 163 -11.26 6.05 12.58
C LEU A 163 -11.12 7.04 11.42
N VAL A 164 -9.99 7.01 10.70
CA VAL A 164 -9.78 7.90 9.54
C VAL A 164 -10.79 7.62 8.43
N GLY A 165 -11.13 6.35 8.20
CA GLY A 165 -12.14 5.96 7.23
C GLY A 165 -13.53 6.49 7.59
N LEU A 166 -13.95 6.35 8.86
CA LEU A 166 -15.21 6.90 9.35
C LEU A 166 -15.24 8.43 9.24
N VAL A 167 -14.16 9.11 9.61
CA VAL A 167 -14.07 10.58 9.46
C VAL A 167 -14.21 10.99 8.00
N ALA A 168 -13.54 10.30 7.07
CA ALA A 168 -13.66 10.59 5.65
C ALA A 168 -15.07 10.37 5.11
N ILE A 169 -15.76 9.30 5.54
CA ILE A 169 -17.15 9.02 5.16
C ILE A 169 -18.08 10.10 5.70
N ILE A 170 -17.97 10.43 7.00
CA ILE A 170 -18.78 11.46 7.65
C ILE A 170 -18.55 12.80 6.92
N TYR A 171 -17.29 13.21 6.76
CA TYR A 171 -16.94 14.45 6.06
C TYR A 171 -17.59 14.51 4.66
N SER A 172 -17.49 13.42 3.89
CA SER A 172 -18.03 13.35 2.54
C SER A 172 -19.57 13.31 2.46
N LEU A 173 -20.28 13.05 3.57
CA LEU A 173 -21.75 13.05 3.62
C LEU A 173 -22.31 14.39 4.11
N PHE A 174 -21.53 15.19 4.84
CA PHE A 174 -21.98 16.44 5.45
C PHE A 174 -21.45 17.71 4.78
N ILE A 175 -20.46 17.58 3.89
CA ILE A 175 -19.85 18.67 3.11
C ILE A 175 -19.86 18.25 1.64
#